data_AF-A0A7V4LCA6-F1
#
_entry.id   AF-A0A7V4LCA6-F1
#
_cell.length_a   1.000
_cell.length_b   1.000
_cell.length_c   1.000
_cell.angle_alpha   90.00
_cell.angle_beta   90.00
_cell.angle_gamma   90.00
#
_symmetry.space_group_name_H-M   'P 1'
#
loop_
_entity.id
_entity.type
_entity.pdbx_description
1 polymer ?
#
loop_
_entity_poly.entity_id
_entity_poly.type
_entity_poly.pdbx_seq_one_letter_code
_entity_poly.pdbx_strand_id
1 'polypeptide(L)'
;MNRLTVTAHCRALTPMLAGGANPWEHFELRAAELKSALRFWWRAFHDFSDLKALYYAESNVFGGKILEKDPSGKVEEKALAAPFRLEIFPTSPINFFNPGKGEKPVRERNGSIKNQPRLGDDVTNEWGDGVRYIFYAILHHKGKIHNIATKAKGRQVAKQGFRFDLRFTFPQSDEKLAAEVLRALWLLMNLGGIGARTRRGAGCFVIESFTPDISKFSFPQVPEFSPQGYKDPETYLKKGLEVILGKWFPKPLPAYTAEPGYTAFRPGLSEIHVLYNPTVGKGSGALQAMDAVGCMMKKYRYINPKNEAQDMHQALHQRTTPSFTELTKAQFGLPIIYNFRGEREFGTPGIPSIFGGYTAQGVVYDGTRHDFADKKNADRRASPLLISCHQWTDGRGYAVICHFPAPLLPDGQKIWLKAKKDYPKSHHVCEPPPAYALVDAFIQGTDKSLDKGFARLARLWTRPGAAGAAGPTSGITKPPPPPPPPPADPQARKRFYLQQAKTRADGLPWCVGEISGPPQGQTKKQKWPCILWKLAGDTLIEEPGTWWLRVDKVQPPSERARLCEGTLFLCTNQADARTENKERYLYSFTHLP
;
A
#
# COMPACT_ATOMS: atom_id res chain seq x y z
N MET A 1 -32.73 -28.36 20.93
CA MET A 1 -32.51 -26.95 21.31
C MET A 1 -32.52 -26.12 20.05
N ASN A 2 -33.50 -25.23 19.92
CA ASN A 2 -33.61 -24.35 18.75
C ASN A 2 -32.40 -23.42 18.65
N ARG A 3 -31.91 -23.18 17.43
CA ARG A 3 -30.75 -22.35 17.15
C ARG A 3 -31.12 -21.30 16.13
N LEU A 4 -30.64 -20.07 16.33
CA LEU A 4 -30.69 -19.02 15.31
C LEU A 4 -29.49 -19.23 14.37
N THR A 5 -29.75 -19.47 13.08
CA THR A 5 -28.68 -19.59 12.08
C THR A 5 -28.87 -18.55 11.00
N VAL A 6 -27.81 -17.80 10.72
CA VAL A 6 -27.76 -16.76 9.69
C VAL A 6 -26.53 -16.98 8.83
N THR A 7 -26.71 -17.02 7.51
CA THR A 7 -25.62 -17.16 6.54
C THR A 7 -25.46 -15.86 5.77
N ALA A 8 -24.30 -15.23 5.84
CA ALA A 8 -23.95 -14.06 5.05
C ALA A 8 -23.27 -14.49 3.74
N HIS A 9 -23.84 -14.11 2.60
CA HIS A 9 -23.31 -14.42 1.28
C HIS A 9 -22.33 -13.34 0.84
N CYS A 10 -21.06 -13.69 0.75
CA CYS A 10 -19.98 -12.74 0.56
C CYS A 10 -19.34 -12.83 -0.83
N ARG A 11 -18.77 -11.71 -1.28
CA ARG A 11 -17.88 -11.64 -2.45
C ARG A 11 -16.61 -10.88 -2.13
N ALA A 12 -15.46 -11.42 -2.51
CA ALA A 12 -14.18 -10.74 -2.37
C ALA A 12 -14.07 -9.56 -3.34
N LEU A 13 -13.68 -8.39 -2.84
CA LEU A 13 -13.54 -7.15 -3.61
C LEU A 13 -12.10 -6.89 -4.04
N THR A 14 -11.11 -7.24 -3.21
CA THR A 14 -9.69 -7.10 -3.52
C THR A 14 -8.94 -8.43 -3.40
N PRO A 15 -7.76 -8.56 -4.04
CA PRO A 15 -6.96 -9.78 -3.94
C PRO A 15 -6.68 -10.16 -2.48
N MET A 16 -6.74 -11.45 -2.19
CA MET A 16 -6.69 -11.96 -0.81
C MET A 16 -5.52 -12.91 -0.60
N LEU A 17 -4.80 -12.65 0.49
CA LEU A 17 -3.73 -13.49 1.00
C LEU A 17 -4.20 -14.18 2.28
N ALA A 18 -4.83 -15.34 2.18
CA ALA A 18 -5.21 -16.16 3.34
C ALA A 18 -4.33 -17.41 3.43
N GLY A 19 -4.34 -18.10 4.56
CA GLY A 19 -3.58 -19.34 4.73
C GLY A 19 -3.59 -19.86 6.17
N GLY A 20 -3.58 -21.18 6.32
CA GLY A 20 -3.57 -21.87 7.59
C GLY A 20 -2.17 -22.11 8.16
N ALA A 21 -1.95 -23.31 8.71
CA ALA A 21 -0.65 -23.69 9.26
C ALA A 21 0.47 -23.68 8.19
N ASN A 22 0.11 -23.94 6.93
CA ASN A 22 1.02 -23.92 5.78
C ASN A 22 0.62 -22.81 4.78
N PRO A 23 0.76 -21.52 5.14
CA PRO A 23 0.30 -20.41 4.30
C PRO A 23 1.14 -20.23 3.03
N TRP A 24 2.22 -20.99 2.89
CA TRP A 24 3.13 -21.01 1.73
C TRP A 24 2.86 -22.19 0.78
N GLU A 25 1.80 -22.96 1.03
CA GLU A 25 1.46 -24.12 0.19
C GLU A 25 0.02 -24.08 -0.28
N HIS A 26 -0.90 -23.63 0.58
CA HIS A 26 -2.32 -23.63 0.30
C HIS A 26 -2.97 -22.32 0.74
N PHE A 27 -3.78 -21.76 -0.16
CA PHE A 27 -4.78 -20.78 0.23
C PHE A 27 -5.87 -21.47 1.05
N GLU A 28 -6.19 -20.91 2.21
CA GLU A 28 -7.24 -21.43 3.09
C GLU A 28 -7.93 -20.27 3.79
N LEU A 29 -9.25 -20.20 3.69
CA LEU A 29 -10.07 -19.28 4.48
C LEU A 29 -10.47 -19.96 5.78
N ARG A 30 -10.07 -19.37 6.91
CA ARG A 30 -10.27 -19.99 8.23
C ARG A 30 -11.28 -19.23 9.06
N ALA A 31 -12.19 -19.99 9.68
CA ALA A 31 -13.11 -19.44 10.68
C ALA A 31 -12.34 -18.79 11.84
N ALA A 32 -11.19 -19.36 12.23
CA ALA A 32 -10.33 -18.79 13.27
C ALA A 32 -9.74 -17.42 12.89
N GLU A 33 -9.36 -17.23 11.63
CA GLU A 33 -8.86 -15.95 11.12
C GLU A 33 -9.98 -14.90 11.10
N LEU A 34 -11.15 -15.27 10.57
CA LEU A 34 -12.32 -14.40 10.56
C LEU A 34 -12.76 -14.01 11.98
N LYS A 35 -12.81 -14.97 12.90
CA LYS A 35 -13.13 -14.73 14.31
C LYS A 35 -12.13 -13.77 14.96
N SER A 36 -10.85 -13.87 14.63
CA SER A 36 -9.81 -12.96 15.12
C SER A 36 -10.01 -11.54 14.57
N ALA A 37 -10.45 -11.41 13.31
CA ALA A 37 -10.77 -10.12 12.70
C ALA A 37 -12.03 -9.49 13.33
N LEU A 38 -13.08 -10.28 13.58
CA LEU A 38 -14.28 -9.84 14.31
C LEU A 38 -13.94 -9.34 15.72
N ARG A 39 -13.13 -10.11 16.46
CA ARG A 39 -12.59 -9.73 17.78
C ARG A 39 -11.87 -8.38 17.74
N PHE A 40 -10.99 -8.19 16.75
CA PHE A 40 -10.27 -6.93 16.58
C PHE A 40 -11.21 -5.76 16.38
N TRP A 41 -12.18 -5.86 15.46
CA TRP A 41 -13.11 -4.75 15.19
C TRP A 41 -14.08 -4.48 16.33
N TRP A 42 -14.50 -5.52 17.05
CA TRP A 42 -15.27 -5.36 18.28
C TRP A 42 -14.47 -4.57 19.32
N ARG A 43 -13.22 -4.97 19.60
CA ARG A 43 -12.32 -4.27 20.52
C ARG A 43 -11.98 -2.85 20.06
N ALA A 44 -11.80 -2.64 18.75
CA ALA A 44 -11.45 -1.34 18.20
C ALA A 44 -12.55 -0.28 18.44
N PHE A 45 -13.79 -0.67 18.72
CA PHE A 45 -14.88 0.25 19.06
C PHE A 45 -15.41 0.07 20.49
N HIS A 46 -14.66 -0.63 21.34
CA HIS A 46 -14.89 -0.70 22.78
C HIS A 46 -13.70 -0.08 23.49
N ASP A 47 -13.93 1.04 24.18
CA ASP A 47 -12.89 1.74 24.92
C ASP A 47 -13.01 1.43 26.42
N PHE A 48 -12.24 0.44 26.86
CA PHE A 48 -12.11 0.07 28.25
C PHE A 48 -10.84 0.71 28.82
N SER A 49 -10.96 1.34 29.99
CA SER A 49 -9.81 1.84 30.75
C SER A 49 -8.98 0.70 31.36
N ASP A 50 -9.62 -0.41 31.72
CA ASP A 50 -8.97 -1.62 32.24
C ASP A 50 -8.88 -2.71 31.16
N LEU A 51 -7.64 -3.09 30.82
CA LEU A 51 -7.35 -4.16 29.84
C LEU A 51 -7.85 -5.53 30.31
N LYS A 52 -7.96 -5.78 31.61
CA LYS A 52 -8.53 -7.03 32.13
C LYS A 52 -10.03 -7.08 31.89
N ALA A 53 -10.74 -5.99 32.19
CA ALA A 53 -12.17 -5.86 31.88
C ALA A 53 -12.45 -6.01 30.39
N LEU A 54 -11.63 -5.39 29.53
CA LEU A 54 -11.70 -5.55 28.08
C LEU A 54 -11.57 -7.02 27.66
N TYR A 55 -10.52 -7.68 28.16
CA TYR A 55 -10.24 -9.06 27.84
C TYR A 55 -11.36 -10.00 28.28
N TYR A 56 -11.94 -9.75 29.46
CA TYR A 56 -13.09 -10.50 29.98
C TYR A 56 -14.34 -10.30 29.10
N ALA A 57 -14.66 -9.05 28.77
CA ALA A 57 -15.81 -8.73 27.92
C ALA A 57 -15.68 -9.32 26.50
N GLU A 58 -14.50 -9.20 25.88
CA GLU A 58 -14.20 -9.83 24.58
C GLU A 58 -14.32 -11.36 24.66
N SER A 59 -13.81 -11.96 25.75
CA SER A 59 -13.87 -13.41 25.97
C SER A 59 -15.30 -13.91 26.13
N ASN A 60 -16.20 -13.13 26.71
CA ASN A 60 -17.62 -13.50 26.81
C ASN A 60 -18.32 -13.55 25.45
N VAL A 61 -17.92 -12.69 24.50
CA VAL A 61 -18.50 -12.69 23.15
C VAL A 61 -17.88 -13.77 22.27
N PHE A 62 -16.56 -13.92 22.32
CA PHE A 62 -15.82 -14.74 21.35
C PHE A 62 -15.17 -15.99 21.96
N GLY A 63 -15.37 -16.28 23.24
CA GLY A 63 -14.58 -17.27 23.98
C GLY A 63 -13.15 -16.79 24.23
N GLY A 64 -12.39 -17.53 25.03
CA GLY A 64 -11.04 -17.15 25.43
C GLY A 64 -10.55 -17.95 26.63
N LYS A 65 -9.66 -17.35 27.41
CA LYS A 65 -9.16 -17.94 28.65
C LYS A 65 -9.24 -16.91 29.77
N ILE A 66 -10.26 -17.00 30.62
CA ILE A 66 -10.48 -16.03 31.70
C ILE A 66 -9.81 -16.49 32.99
N LEU A 67 -9.40 -15.52 33.82
CA LEU A 67 -8.92 -15.79 35.17
C LEU A 67 -10.12 -15.70 36.13
N GLU A 68 -10.43 -16.80 36.82
CA GLU A 68 -11.44 -16.85 37.88
C GLU A 68 -10.75 -17.13 39.23
N LYS A 69 -11.33 -16.61 40.31
CA LYS A 69 -10.94 -17.04 41.66
C LYS A 69 -11.80 -18.22 42.05
N ASP A 70 -11.19 -19.29 42.53
CA ASP A 70 -11.91 -20.38 43.17
C ASP A 70 -12.47 -19.94 44.54
N PRO A 71 -13.32 -20.76 45.20
CA PRO A 71 -13.86 -20.45 46.53
C PRO A 71 -12.79 -20.28 47.62
N SER A 72 -11.56 -20.75 47.39
CA SER A 72 -10.41 -20.60 48.30
C SER A 72 -9.59 -19.32 48.03
N GLY A 73 -9.94 -18.55 47.01
CA GLY A 73 -9.27 -17.31 46.61
C GLY A 73 -8.11 -17.50 45.65
N LYS A 74 -7.82 -18.73 45.21
CA LYS A 74 -6.75 -19.06 44.26
C LYS A 74 -7.20 -18.68 42.83
N VAL A 75 -6.32 -18.02 42.10
CA VAL A 75 -6.57 -17.60 40.71
C VAL A 75 -6.26 -18.76 39.76
N GLU A 76 -7.24 -19.20 38.98
CA GLU A 76 -7.09 -20.25 37.98
C GLU A 76 -7.51 -19.79 36.57
N GLU A 77 -6.82 -20.29 35.55
CA GLU A 77 -7.12 -20.03 34.14
C GLU A 77 -8.19 -21.01 33.65
N LYS A 78 -9.33 -20.49 33.20
CA LYS A 78 -10.46 -21.28 32.72
C LYS A 78 -10.74 -21.00 31.24
N ALA A 79 -10.83 -22.06 30.45
CA ALA A 79 -11.22 -21.94 29.05
C ALA A 79 -12.70 -21.60 28.93
N LEU A 80 -13.01 -20.55 28.17
CA LEU A 80 -14.37 -20.14 27.86
C LEU A 80 -14.64 -20.41 26.36
N ALA A 81 -15.60 -21.29 26.09
CA ALA A 81 -16.03 -21.54 24.72
C ALA A 81 -16.76 -20.32 24.15
N ALA A 82 -16.65 -20.10 22.84
CA ALA A 82 -17.47 -19.07 22.22
C ALA A 82 -18.95 -19.49 22.25
N PRO A 83 -19.86 -18.60 22.66
CA PRO A 83 -21.29 -18.90 22.70
C PRO A 83 -21.94 -18.97 21.32
N PHE A 84 -21.16 -18.94 20.23
CA PHE A 84 -21.64 -19.12 18.85
C PHE A 84 -20.67 -19.96 18.02
N ARG A 85 -21.20 -20.58 16.96
CA ARG A 85 -20.42 -21.27 15.93
C ARG A 85 -20.26 -20.37 14.71
N LEU A 86 -19.06 -20.35 14.16
CA LEU A 86 -18.73 -19.67 12.91
C LEU A 86 -18.12 -20.68 11.94
N GLU A 87 -18.69 -20.74 10.75
CA GLU A 87 -18.20 -21.57 9.67
C GLU A 87 -17.99 -20.71 8.42
N ILE A 88 -17.00 -21.07 7.60
CA ILE A 88 -16.64 -20.37 6.38
C ILE A 88 -16.44 -21.37 5.26
N PHE A 89 -17.07 -21.13 4.11
CA PHE A 89 -16.99 -22.06 2.99
C PHE A 89 -16.97 -21.28 1.67
N PRO A 90 -16.00 -21.52 0.77
CA PRO A 90 -16.06 -21.02 -0.60
C PRO A 90 -17.30 -21.58 -1.32
N THR A 91 -18.01 -20.73 -2.05
CA THR A 91 -19.21 -21.10 -2.81
C THR A 91 -19.02 -20.96 -4.31
N SER A 92 -17.86 -20.47 -4.75
CA SER A 92 -17.42 -20.49 -6.14
C SER A 92 -15.98 -21.00 -6.25
N PRO A 93 -15.54 -21.45 -7.45
CA PRO A 93 -14.13 -21.64 -7.72
C PRO A 93 -13.32 -20.38 -7.41
N ILE A 94 -12.10 -20.58 -6.88
CA ILE A 94 -11.19 -19.49 -6.58
C ILE A 94 -10.08 -19.49 -7.63
N ASN A 95 -9.97 -18.39 -8.36
CA ASN A 95 -8.85 -18.16 -9.26
C ASN A 95 -7.67 -17.56 -8.48
N PHE A 96 -6.46 -17.96 -8.83
CA PHE A 96 -5.25 -17.55 -8.13
C PHE A 96 -4.26 -16.83 -9.05
N PHE A 97 -3.48 -15.92 -8.47
CA PHE A 97 -2.13 -15.64 -8.94
C PHE A 97 -1.18 -16.61 -8.25
N ASN A 98 -0.48 -17.40 -9.05
CA ASN A 98 0.34 -18.49 -8.59
C ASN A 98 1.80 -18.05 -8.41
N PRO A 99 2.43 -18.42 -7.29
CA PRO A 99 3.86 -18.26 -7.11
C PRO A 99 4.62 -19.20 -8.04
N GLY A 100 5.86 -18.84 -8.33
CA GLY A 100 6.75 -19.70 -9.08
C GLY A 100 7.40 -20.79 -8.21
N LYS A 101 8.09 -21.74 -8.86
CA LYS A 101 8.81 -22.81 -8.15
C LYS A 101 10.12 -22.26 -7.57
N GLY A 102 10.29 -22.38 -6.25
CA GLY A 102 11.52 -22.02 -5.57
C GLY A 102 12.63 -23.01 -5.90
N GLU A 103 13.59 -22.60 -6.73
CA GLU A 103 14.86 -23.30 -6.86
C GLU A 103 15.99 -22.36 -6.39
N LYS A 104 16.97 -22.89 -5.65
CA LYS A 104 18.13 -22.09 -5.24
C LYS A 104 19.02 -21.87 -6.45
N PRO A 105 19.35 -20.62 -6.81
CA PRO A 105 20.36 -20.36 -7.82
C PRO A 105 21.71 -20.92 -7.33
N VAL A 106 22.28 -21.85 -8.09
CA VAL A 106 23.60 -22.42 -7.85
C VAL A 106 24.58 -21.70 -8.74
N ARG A 107 25.56 -21.02 -8.14
CA ARG A 107 26.62 -20.36 -8.88
C ARG A 107 27.66 -21.41 -9.26
N GLU A 108 27.81 -21.69 -10.54
CA GLU A 108 28.82 -22.61 -11.03
C GLU A 108 30.22 -21.98 -11.06
N ARG A 109 31.26 -22.82 -11.14
CA ARG A 109 32.67 -22.38 -11.15
C ARG A 109 32.99 -21.40 -12.30
N ASN A 110 32.24 -21.47 -13.40
CA ASN A 110 32.37 -20.56 -14.55
C ASN A 110 31.63 -19.22 -14.37
N GLY A 111 31.07 -18.95 -13.19
CA GLY A 111 30.31 -17.73 -12.90
C GLY A 111 28.85 -17.75 -13.39
N SER A 112 28.42 -18.77 -14.12
CA SER A 112 27.03 -18.95 -14.53
C SER A 112 26.14 -19.35 -13.35
N ILE A 113 24.84 -19.04 -13.44
CA ILE A 113 23.85 -19.40 -12.43
C ILE A 113 22.97 -20.52 -12.98
N LYS A 114 23.10 -21.72 -12.41
CA LYS A 114 22.20 -22.86 -12.63
C LYS A 114 20.97 -22.72 -11.73
N ASN A 115 19.83 -23.28 -12.13
CA ASN A 115 18.57 -23.27 -11.37
C ASN A 115 18.07 -21.85 -11.05
N GLN A 116 17.78 -21.05 -12.09
CA GLN A 116 17.13 -19.75 -11.86
C GLN A 116 15.75 -19.98 -11.23
N PRO A 117 15.39 -19.25 -10.16
CA PRO A 117 14.07 -19.40 -9.56
C PRO A 117 13.01 -19.16 -10.62
N ARG A 118 12.17 -20.17 -10.87
CA ARG A 118 11.04 -20.01 -11.78
C ARG A 118 10.12 -19.00 -11.13
N LEU A 119 9.93 -17.86 -11.77
CA LEU A 119 8.97 -16.84 -11.32
C LEU A 119 7.56 -17.32 -11.62
N GLY A 120 6.60 -16.90 -10.79
CA GLY A 120 5.20 -17.24 -10.94
C GLY A 120 4.51 -16.38 -12.00
N ASP A 121 3.21 -16.24 -11.82
CA ASP A 121 2.36 -15.44 -12.69
C ASP A 121 2.89 -14.00 -12.77
N ASP A 122 2.85 -13.45 -13.98
CA ASP A 122 3.10 -12.04 -14.23
C ASP A 122 1.83 -11.26 -13.89
N VAL A 123 1.97 -10.19 -13.11
CA VAL A 123 0.83 -9.36 -12.69
C VAL A 123 0.94 -7.94 -13.22
N THR A 124 1.87 -7.63 -14.13
CA THR A 124 2.06 -6.25 -14.60
C THR A 124 0.90 -5.71 -15.43
N ASN A 125 0.08 -6.58 -16.02
CA ASN A 125 -1.08 -6.18 -16.81
C ASN A 125 -2.34 -6.05 -15.95
N GLU A 126 -2.40 -6.78 -14.84
CA GLU A 126 -3.53 -6.82 -13.93
C GLU A 126 -3.39 -5.83 -12.77
N TRP A 127 -2.16 -5.58 -12.32
CA TRP A 127 -1.86 -4.76 -11.16
C TRP A 127 -1.04 -3.54 -11.53
N GLY A 128 -1.63 -2.38 -11.25
CA GLY A 128 -0.93 -1.11 -11.26
C GLY A 128 0.22 -1.05 -10.25
N ASP A 129 0.95 0.06 -10.31
CA ASP A 129 2.13 0.31 -9.47
C ASP A 129 1.81 0.30 -7.96
N GLY A 130 0.60 0.68 -7.59
CA GLY A 130 0.15 0.76 -6.21
C GLY A 130 -0.21 -0.59 -5.63
N VAL A 131 -0.97 -1.41 -6.36
CA VAL A 131 -1.26 -2.79 -5.94
C VAL A 131 0.04 -3.57 -5.78
N ARG A 132 0.98 -3.41 -6.73
CA ARG A 132 2.33 -4.01 -6.63
C ARG A 132 3.12 -3.49 -5.42
N TYR A 133 2.97 -2.22 -5.04
CA TYR A 133 3.55 -1.71 -3.81
C TYR A 133 2.94 -2.34 -2.54
N ILE A 134 1.63 -2.57 -2.50
CA ILE A 134 0.96 -3.19 -1.35
C ILE A 134 1.43 -4.65 -1.18
N PHE A 135 1.55 -5.37 -2.29
CA PHE A 135 1.99 -6.76 -2.33
C PHE A 135 3.49 -6.95 -2.53
N TYR A 136 4.32 -5.91 -2.33
CA TYR A 136 5.78 -5.97 -2.58
C TYR A 136 6.47 -7.18 -1.94
N ALA A 137 5.97 -7.62 -0.78
CA ALA A 137 6.56 -8.72 -0.03
C ALA A 137 6.48 -10.08 -0.75
N ILE A 138 5.53 -10.26 -1.67
CA ILE A 138 5.37 -11.50 -2.44
C ILE A 138 5.74 -11.31 -3.91
N LEU A 139 6.33 -10.16 -4.27
CA LEU A 139 6.62 -9.81 -5.65
C LEU A 139 8.12 -9.77 -5.92
N HIS A 140 8.49 -10.27 -7.10
CA HIS A 140 9.79 -10.02 -7.69
C HIS A 140 9.82 -8.61 -8.32
N HIS A 141 11.00 -8.00 -8.44
CA HIS A 141 11.17 -6.68 -9.07
C HIS A 141 10.70 -6.62 -10.54
N LYS A 142 10.55 -7.79 -11.19
CA LYS A 142 9.99 -7.94 -12.53
C LYS A 142 8.45 -7.93 -12.58
N GLY A 143 7.77 -7.72 -11.45
CA GLY A 143 6.31 -7.75 -11.40
C GLY A 143 5.70 -9.15 -11.46
N LYS A 144 6.46 -10.18 -11.09
CA LYS A 144 5.99 -11.57 -11.02
C LYS A 144 5.84 -12.04 -9.58
N ILE A 145 4.86 -12.92 -9.31
CA ILE A 145 4.72 -13.51 -7.98
C ILE A 145 5.96 -14.35 -7.64
N HIS A 146 6.63 -13.98 -6.55
CA HIS A 146 7.86 -14.62 -6.10
C HIS A 146 7.60 -15.56 -4.94
N ASN A 147 8.36 -16.66 -4.92
CA ASN A 147 8.41 -17.57 -3.80
C ASN A 147 9.64 -17.29 -2.93
N ILE A 148 9.39 -16.71 -1.76
CA ILE A 148 10.43 -16.32 -0.79
C ILE A 148 11.04 -17.56 -0.10
N ALA A 149 10.30 -18.68 -0.06
CA ALA A 149 10.67 -19.86 0.70
C ALA A 149 11.21 -20.96 -0.23
N THR A 150 12.52 -21.19 -0.17
CA THR A 150 13.25 -22.17 -1.02
C THR A 150 12.76 -23.62 -0.94
N LYS A 151 11.93 -23.98 0.05
CA LYS A 151 11.36 -25.33 0.24
C LYS A 151 9.83 -25.37 0.18
N ALA A 152 9.13 -24.24 0.01
CA ALA A 152 7.67 -24.20 -0.04
C ALA A 152 7.18 -23.95 -1.47
N LYS A 153 5.90 -24.18 -1.75
CA LYS A 153 5.30 -23.89 -3.07
C LYS A 153 5.13 -22.38 -3.34
N GLY A 154 5.28 -21.55 -2.31
CA GLY A 154 5.08 -20.11 -2.36
C GLY A 154 3.64 -19.75 -2.05
N ARG A 155 3.37 -18.48 -1.74
CA ARG A 155 2.04 -18.06 -1.32
C ARG A 155 1.16 -17.71 -2.53
N GLN A 156 0.06 -18.45 -2.71
CA GLN A 156 -0.98 -18.10 -3.68
C GLN A 156 -1.74 -16.85 -3.23
N VAL A 157 -2.17 -16.05 -4.21
CA VAL A 157 -3.04 -14.89 -3.99
C VAL A 157 -4.37 -15.17 -4.65
N ALA A 158 -5.46 -15.22 -3.90
CA ALA A 158 -6.78 -15.32 -4.50
C ALA A 158 -7.10 -14.02 -5.25
N LYS A 159 -7.53 -14.14 -6.51
CA LYS A 159 -8.03 -13.00 -7.30
C LYS A 159 -9.35 -12.52 -6.69
N GLN A 160 -9.71 -11.25 -6.91
CA GLN A 160 -11.02 -10.74 -6.48
C GLN A 160 -12.18 -11.43 -7.23
N GLY A 161 -13.39 -11.33 -6.69
CA GLY A 161 -14.63 -11.78 -7.33
C GLY A 161 -15.15 -13.16 -6.90
N PHE A 162 -14.33 -14.00 -6.25
CA PHE A 162 -14.82 -15.27 -5.71
C PHE A 162 -15.83 -15.06 -4.58
N ARG A 163 -16.71 -16.04 -4.40
CA ARG A 163 -17.79 -16.04 -3.43
C ARG A 163 -17.53 -17.03 -2.30
N PHE A 164 -17.97 -16.66 -1.10
CA PHE A 164 -17.87 -17.50 0.09
C PHE A 164 -18.99 -17.15 1.05
N ASP A 165 -19.38 -18.12 1.87
CA ASP A 165 -20.42 -17.95 2.87
C ASP A 165 -19.83 -17.90 4.27
N LEU A 166 -20.40 -17.03 5.10
CA LEU A 166 -20.13 -16.96 6.53
C LEU A 166 -21.38 -17.42 7.27
N ARG A 167 -21.33 -18.59 7.88
CA ARG A 167 -22.47 -19.13 8.64
C ARG A 167 -22.25 -18.93 10.12
N PHE A 168 -23.17 -18.20 10.73
CA PHE A 168 -23.21 -17.98 12.17
C PHE A 168 -24.37 -18.77 12.77
N THR A 169 -24.11 -19.50 13.84
CA THR A 169 -25.13 -20.22 14.60
C THR A 169 -25.06 -19.82 16.07
N PHE A 170 -26.16 -19.26 16.57
CA PHE A 170 -26.33 -18.76 17.93
C PHE A 170 -27.37 -19.61 18.68
N PRO A 171 -27.31 -19.66 20.02
CA PRO A 171 -28.45 -20.07 20.85
C PRO A 171 -29.67 -19.19 20.53
N GLN A 172 -30.87 -19.77 20.38
CA GLN A 172 -32.07 -18.99 19.96
C GLN A 172 -32.40 -17.84 20.93
N SER A 173 -32.10 -17.98 22.22
CA SER A 173 -32.40 -16.98 23.24
C SER A 173 -31.44 -15.78 23.26
N ASP A 174 -30.45 -15.71 22.36
CA ASP A 174 -29.37 -14.72 22.45
C ASP A 174 -29.26 -13.82 21.21
N GLU A 175 -30.35 -13.13 20.90
CA GLU A 175 -30.39 -12.08 19.87
C GLU A 175 -29.42 -10.92 20.18
N LYS A 176 -29.10 -10.71 21.46
CA LYS A 176 -28.11 -9.71 21.90
C LYS A 176 -26.71 -10.08 21.44
N LEU A 177 -26.29 -11.34 21.65
CA LEU A 177 -25.02 -11.84 21.13
C LEU A 177 -24.97 -11.81 19.60
N ALA A 178 -26.05 -12.20 18.93
CA ALA A 178 -26.14 -12.10 17.47
C ALA A 178 -25.92 -10.66 17.01
N ALA A 179 -26.58 -9.69 17.65
CA ALA A 179 -26.40 -8.27 17.35
C ALA A 179 -24.96 -7.78 17.62
N GLU A 180 -24.31 -8.22 18.71
CA GLU A 180 -22.90 -7.90 18.99
C GLU A 180 -21.97 -8.39 17.88
N VAL A 181 -22.12 -9.64 17.45
CA VAL A 181 -21.32 -10.23 16.38
C VAL A 181 -21.60 -9.57 15.03
N LEU A 182 -22.86 -9.23 14.73
CA LEU A 182 -23.24 -8.56 13.50
C LEU A 182 -22.71 -7.13 13.40
N ARG A 183 -22.64 -6.36 14.50
CA ARG A 183 -21.99 -5.04 14.50
C ARG A 183 -20.49 -5.15 14.22
N ALA A 184 -19.82 -6.13 14.84
CA ALA A 184 -18.41 -6.40 14.55
C ALA A 184 -18.18 -6.85 13.10
N LEU A 185 -19.11 -7.63 12.53
CA LEU A 185 -19.09 -8.03 11.12
C LEU A 185 -19.29 -6.84 10.18
N TRP A 186 -20.18 -5.91 10.52
CA TRP A 186 -20.39 -4.68 9.75
C TRP A 186 -19.12 -3.82 9.72
N LEU A 187 -18.44 -3.65 10.86
CA LEU A 187 -17.15 -2.94 10.93
C LEU A 187 -16.07 -3.65 10.12
N LEU A 188 -15.98 -4.98 10.24
CA LEU A 188 -15.01 -5.77 9.48
C LEU A 188 -15.21 -5.63 7.97
N MET A 189 -16.46 -5.73 7.50
CA MET A 189 -16.82 -5.57 6.10
C MET A 189 -16.46 -4.17 5.60
N ASN A 190 -16.78 -3.13 6.35
CA ASN A 190 -16.69 -1.74 5.87
C ASN A 190 -15.34 -1.06 6.12
N LEU A 191 -14.59 -1.47 7.13
CA LEU A 191 -13.36 -0.78 7.55
C LEU A 191 -12.12 -1.68 7.47
N GLY A 192 -12.29 -2.98 7.20
CA GLY A 192 -11.24 -3.98 7.27
C GLY A 192 -11.22 -4.96 6.08
N GLY A 193 -10.86 -6.20 6.39
CA GLY A 193 -10.73 -7.30 5.43
C GLY A 193 -10.20 -8.57 6.11
N ILE A 194 -10.10 -9.65 5.33
CA ILE A 194 -9.63 -10.98 5.76
C ILE A 194 -8.28 -11.27 5.09
N GLY A 195 -7.34 -11.91 5.79
CA GLY A 195 -6.03 -12.23 5.22
C GLY A 195 -4.88 -11.33 5.69
N ALA A 196 -3.76 -11.45 5.01
CA ALA A 196 -2.60 -10.59 5.18
C ALA A 196 -2.79 -9.27 4.41
N ARG A 197 -2.13 -8.21 4.90
CA ARG A 197 -2.15 -6.85 4.31
C ARG A 197 -3.52 -6.15 4.32
N THR A 198 -4.44 -6.60 5.17
CA THR A 198 -5.79 -6.00 5.35
C THR A 198 -5.76 -4.54 5.77
N ARG A 199 -4.72 -4.10 6.48
CA ARG A 199 -4.49 -2.68 6.84
C ARG A 199 -4.01 -1.80 5.68
N ARG A 200 -3.97 -2.35 4.46
CA ARG A 200 -3.55 -1.69 3.22
C ARG A 200 -4.50 -2.00 2.05
N GLY A 201 -5.74 -2.41 2.32
CA GLY A 201 -6.76 -2.63 1.31
C GLY A 201 -6.83 -4.04 0.70
N ALA A 202 -6.03 -5.00 1.15
CA ALA A 202 -6.12 -6.39 0.69
C ALA A 202 -7.24 -7.17 1.41
N GLY A 203 -7.84 -8.14 0.72
CA GLY A 203 -8.85 -9.03 1.29
C GLY A 203 -10.14 -8.34 1.76
N CYS A 204 -10.46 -7.18 1.21
CA CYS A 204 -11.76 -6.54 1.42
C CYS A 204 -12.85 -7.36 0.73
N PHE A 205 -14.05 -7.38 1.31
CA PHE A 205 -15.19 -8.15 0.82
C PHE A 205 -16.49 -7.39 1.09
N VAL A 206 -17.55 -7.81 0.42
CA VAL A 206 -18.91 -7.31 0.65
C VAL A 206 -19.84 -8.46 0.99
N ILE A 207 -20.80 -8.22 1.87
CA ILE A 207 -21.95 -9.10 2.09
C ILE A 207 -23.06 -8.62 1.17
N GLU A 208 -23.50 -9.49 0.27
CA GLU A 208 -24.52 -9.16 -0.73
C GLU A 208 -25.93 -9.45 -0.22
N SER A 209 -26.08 -10.46 0.62
CA SER A 209 -27.36 -10.85 1.22
C SER A 209 -27.16 -11.77 2.42
N PHE A 210 -28.25 -12.02 3.14
CA PHE A 210 -28.31 -12.99 4.22
C PHE A 210 -29.39 -14.04 3.96
N THR A 211 -29.14 -15.26 4.39
CA THR A 211 -30.12 -16.35 4.42
C THR A 211 -30.23 -16.94 5.83
N PRO A 212 -31.41 -16.89 6.46
CA PRO A 212 -32.57 -16.07 6.09
C PRO A 212 -32.23 -14.57 6.13
N ASP A 213 -33.06 -13.75 5.48
CA ASP A 213 -32.92 -12.29 5.53
C ASP A 213 -32.94 -11.80 6.99
N ILE A 214 -31.91 -11.03 7.37
CA ILE A 214 -31.76 -10.54 8.73
C ILE A 214 -32.80 -9.48 9.12
N SER A 215 -33.46 -8.85 8.14
CA SER A 215 -34.56 -7.90 8.37
C SER A 215 -35.77 -8.55 9.05
N LYS A 216 -35.88 -9.88 8.97
CA LYS A 216 -36.93 -10.68 9.61
C LYS A 216 -36.72 -10.88 11.12
N PHE A 217 -35.57 -10.48 11.65
CA PHE A 217 -35.25 -10.55 13.07
C PHE A 217 -35.14 -9.14 13.67
N SER A 218 -35.46 -9.02 14.95
CA SER A 218 -35.30 -7.76 15.68
C SER A 218 -33.91 -7.69 16.32
N PHE A 219 -32.87 -7.43 15.51
CA PHE A 219 -31.55 -7.20 16.07
C PHE A 219 -31.41 -5.74 16.53
N PRO A 220 -31.29 -5.46 17.84
CA PRO A 220 -31.24 -4.09 18.33
C PRO A 220 -30.00 -3.38 17.81
N GLN A 221 -30.15 -2.19 17.23
CA GLN A 221 -29.04 -1.30 16.87
C GLN A 221 -27.95 -1.98 16.03
N VAL A 222 -28.32 -2.87 15.10
CA VAL A 222 -27.42 -3.39 14.06
C VAL A 222 -27.54 -2.50 12.82
N PRO A 223 -26.43 -2.00 12.24
CA PRO A 223 -26.47 -1.21 11.02
C PRO A 223 -26.99 -1.99 9.81
N GLU A 224 -27.51 -1.26 8.84
CA GLU A 224 -27.88 -1.82 7.53
C GLU A 224 -26.62 -2.28 6.76
N PHE A 225 -26.61 -3.53 6.31
CA PHE A 225 -25.52 -4.07 5.49
C PHE A 225 -25.63 -3.66 4.01
N SER A 226 -26.84 -3.33 3.57
CA SER A 226 -27.15 -2.97 2.18
C SER A 226 -26.92 -1.47 1.94
N PRO A 227 -26.06 -1.07 0.97
CA PRO A 227 -25.87 0.35 0.64
C PRO A 227 -26.93 0.92 -0.33
N GLN A 228 -27.90 0.14 -0.80
CA GLN A 228 -28.81 0.49 -1.92
C GLN A 228 -29.68 1.72 -1.64
N GLY A 229 -30.03 2.00 -0.37
CA GLY A 229 -30.81 3.17 0.02
C GLY A 229 -29.99 4.47 0.17
N TYR A 230 -28.68 4.43 -0.03
CA TYR A 230 -27.79 5.56 0.24
C TYR A 230 -27.24 6.17 -1.05
N LYS A 231 -27.12 7.51 -1.04
CA LYS A 231 -26.62 8.28 -2.19
C LYS A 231 -25.14 8.04 -2.48
N ASP A 232 -24.34 7.90 -1.44
CA ASP A 232 -22.88 7.87 -1.51
C ASP A 232 -22.28 7.09 -0.32
N PRO A 233 -21.01 6.62 -0.45
CA PRO A 233 -20.37 5.81 0.58
C PRO A 233 -20.19 6.55 1.91
N GLU A 234 -19.99 7.87 1.90
CA GLU A 234 -19.83 8.65 3.12
C GLU A 234 -21.11 8.68 3.97
N THR A 235 -22.29 8.84 3.34
CA THR A 235 -23.57 8.84 4.07
C THR A 235 -23.87 7.47 4.66
N TYR A 236 -23.65 6.40 3.88
CA TYR A 236 -23.85 5.02 4.32
C TYR A 236 -22.96 4.68 5.53
N LEU A 237 -21.65 4.94 5.41
CA LEU A 237 -20.70 4.65 6.47
C LEU A 237 -20.96 5.50 7.72
N LYS A 238 -21.29 6.78 7.55
CA LYS A 238 -21.61 7.66 8.68
C LYS A 238 -22.83 7.15 9.45
N LYS A 239 -23.90 6.78 8.76
CA LYS A 239 -25.12 6.26 9.40
C LYS A 239 -24.88 4.95 10.14
N GLY A 240 -24.15 4.01 9.56
CA GLY A 240 -23.82 2.76 10.24
C GLY A 240 -22.90 2.96 11.45
N LEU A 241 -21.92 3.85 11.36
CA LEU A 241 -21.07 4.24 12.49
C LEU A 241 -21.87 4.92 13.60
N GLU A 242 -22.80 5.83 13.28
CA GLU A 242 -23.70 6.47 14.28
C GLU A 242 -24.52 5.43 15.06
N VAL A 243 -25.01 4.37 14.40
CA VAL A 243 -25.72 3.27 15.05
C VAL A 243 -24.82 2.50 16.01
N ILE A 244 -23.60 2.17 15.58
CA ILE A 244 -22.61 1.46 16.41
C ILE A 244 -22.21 2.31 17.62
N LEU A 245 -21.86 3.58 17.40
CA LEU A 245 -21.45 4.49 18.47
C LEU A 245 -22.60 4.71 19.45
N GLY A 246 -23.84 4.86 18.96
CA GLY A 246 -25.02 5.00 19.80
C GLY A 246 -25.33 3.77 20.66
N LYS A 247 -24.76 2.60 20.33
CA LYS A 247 -24.87 1.36 21.11
C LYS A 247 -23.72 1.16 22.09
N TRP A 248 -22.48 1.37 21.65
CA TRP A 248 -21.28 1.00 22.42
C TRP A 248 -20.63 2.16 23.18
N PHE A 249 -21.05 3.40 22.92
CA PHE A 249 -20.58 4.57 23.66
C PHE A 249 -21.72 5.21 24.46
N PRO A 250 -21.42 5.79 25.63
CA PRO A 250 -22.41 6.57 26.38
C PRO A 250 -22.81 7.83 25.61
N LYS A 251 -23.95 8.41 25.99
CA LYS A 251 -24.43 9.71 25.49
C LYS A 251 -24.44 10.73 26.64
N PRO A 252 -23.80 11.91 26.49
CA PRO A 252 -23.01 12.35 25.34
C PRO A 252 -21.71 11.54 25.15
N LEU A 253 -21.11 11.61 23.96
CA LEU A 253 -19.84 10.93 23.69
C LEU A 253 -18.76 11.42 24.66
N PRO A 254 -17.92 10.54 25.21
CA PRO A 254 -16.87 10.95 26.13
C PRO A 254 -15.82 11.83 25.43
N ALA A 255 -15.30 12.81 26.17
CA ALA A 255 -14.15 13.60 25.76
C ALA A 255 -12.86 12.94 26.29
N TYR A 256 -11.99 12.52 25.37
CA TYR A 256 -10.72 11.87 25.72
C TYR A 256 -9.56 12.84 25.60
N THR A 257 -8.65 12.81 26.58
CA THR A 257 -7.43 13.65 26.61
C THR A 257 -6.14 12.88 26.36
N ALA A 258 -6.18 11.54 26.37
CA ALA A 258 -5.02 10.68 26.17
C ALA A 258 -5.34 9.53 25.20
N GLU A 259 -4.32 9.01 24.52
CA GLU A 259 -4.44 7.85 23.64
C GLU A 259 -4.78 6.57 24.43
N PRO A 260 -5.52 5.61 23.84
CA PRO A 260 -5.79 4.32 24.46
C PRO A 260 -4.54 3.44 24.50
N GLY A 261 -4.45 2.54 25.49
CA GLY A 261 -3.35 1.57 25.59
C GLY A 261 -3.29 0.55 24.44
N TYR A 262 -4.27 0.53 23.54
CA TYR A 262 -4.39 -0.37 22.39
C TYR A 262 -5.08 0.36 21.23
N THR A 263 -4.96 -0.15 19.99
CA THR A 263 -5.64 0.44 18.83
C THR A 263 -7.16 0.44 19.01
N ALA A 264 -7.72 1.60 19.30
CA ALA A 264 -9.15 1.81 19.55
C ALA A 264 -9.61 3.18 19.06
N PHE A 265 -10.85 3.22 18.60
CA PHE A 265 -11.57 4.43 18.26
C PHE A 265 -11.90 5.21 19.53
N ARG A 266 -11.38 6.43 19.62
CA ARG A 266 -11.75 7.43 20.63
C ARG A 266 -12.28 8.69 19.94
N PRO A 267 -13.54 9.08 20.16
CA PRO A 267 -14.05 10.39 19.75
C PRO A 267 -13.06 11.52 20.10
N GLY A 268 -12.76 12.37 19.12
CA GLY A 268 -11.81 13.47 19.28
C GLY A 268 -10.32 13.09 19.21
N LEU A 269 -9.95 11.81 19.23
CA LEU A 269 -8.57 11.36 19.05
C LEU A 269 -8.38 10.45 17.82
N SER A 270 -9.46 9.91 17.29
CA SER A 270 -9.48 9.03 16.12
C SER A 270 -10.10 9.73 14.91
N GLU A 271 -9.68 9.31 13.72
CA GLU A 271 -10.23 9.81 12.47
C GLU A 271 -10.71 8.70 11.55
N ILE A 272 -11.78 8.99 10.80
CA ILE A 272 -12.33 8.10 9.77
C ILE A 272 -12.68 8.94 8.54
N HIS A 273 -12.10 8.58 7.41
CA HIS A 273 -12.24 9.30 6.15
C HIS A 273 -12.62 8.35 5.01
N VAL A 274 -13.39 8.87 4.04
CA VAL A 274 -13.75 8.16 2.81
C VAL A 274 -13.12 8.89 1.63
N LEU A 275 -12.39 8.16 0.79
CA LEU A 275 -11.75 8.69 -0.40
C LEU A 275 -12.34 8.03 -1.64
N TYR A 276 -12.76 8.84 -2.59
CA TYR A 276 -13.22 8.35 -3.89
C TYR A 276 -13.07 9.43 -4.94
N ASN A 277 -13.22 9.07 -6.21
CA ASN A 277 -13.30 10.04 -7.29
C ASN A 277 -14.73 9.97 -7.88
N PRO A 278 -15.52 11.07 -7.83
CA PRO A 278 -16.87 11.05 -8.37
C PRO A 278 -16.92 10.98 -9.90
N THR A 279 -15.84 11.35 -10.60
CA THR A 279 -15.78 11.40 -12.07
C THR A 279 -15.03 10.23 -12.70
N VAL A 280 -14.25 9.47 -11.94
CA VAL A 280 -13.53 8.29 -12.43
C VAL A 280 -14.25 6.99 -12.07
N GLY A 281 -14.44 6.14 -13.08
CA GLY A 281 -14.40 4.69 -12.89
C GLY A 281 -15.67 4.00 -12.41
N LYS A 282 -16.84 4.35 -12.94
CA LYS A 282 -17.97 3.39 -12.91
C LYS A 282 -17.51 2.08 -13.57
N GLY A 283 -17.52 0.98 -12.80
CA GLY A 283 -17.01 -0.32 -13.22
C GLY A 283 -15.52 -0.58 -12.96
N SER A 284 -14.75 0.37 -12.43
CA SER A 284 -13.33 0.16 -12.08
C SER A 284 -13.13 -0.60 -10.77
N GLY A 285 -14.11 -0.54 -9.87
CA GLY A 285 -14.20 -1.37 -8.67
C GLY A 285 -13.13 -1.13 -7.61
N ALA A 286 -13.08 -2.03 -6.63
CA ALA A 286 -12.21 -1.90 -5.47
C ALA A 286 -10.72 -2.03 -5.78
N LEU A 287 -10.35 -2.74 -6.86
CA LEU A 287 -8.95 -2.91 -7.26
C LEU A 287 -8.33 -1.56 -7.69
N GLN A 288 -9.10 -0.70 -8.35
CA GLN A 288 -8.66 0.66 -8.71
C GLN A 288 -8.42 1.51 -7.46
N ALA A 289 -9.32 1.45 -6.47
CA ALA A 289 -9.14 2.16 -5.20
C ALA A 289 -7.89 1.66 -4.47
N MET A 290 -7.66 0.35 -4.49
CA MET A 290 -6.45 -0.27 -3.92
C MET A 290 -5.17 0.18 -4.63
N ASP A 291 -5.20 0.32 -5.95
CA ASP A 291 -4.06 0.86 -6.71
C ASP A 291 -3.79 2.33 -6.35
N ALA A 292 -4.83 3.15 -6.28
CA ALA A 292 -4.72 4.55 -5.89
C ALA A 292 -4.13 4.70 -4.48
N VAL A 293 -4.61 3.91 -3.51
CA VAL A 293 -4.04 3.85 -2.14
C VAL A 293 -2.56 3.45 -2.19
N GLY A 294 -2.22 2.43 -2.97
CA GLY A 294 -0.84 1.97 -3.08
C GLY A 294 0.09 3.01 -3.68
N CYS A 295 -0.33 3.73 -4.71
CA CYS A 295 0.41 4.84 -5.32
C CYS A 295 0.62 5.98 -4.34
N MET A 296 -0.42 6.37 -3.62
CA MET A 296 -0.39 7.37 -2.56
C MET A 296 0.61 7.00 -1.45
N MET A 297 0.54 5.76 -0.93
CA MET A 297 1.48 5.26 0.07
C MET A 297 2.92 5.19 -0.46
N LYS A 298 3.10 4.71 -1.71
CA LYS A 298 4.42 4.60 -2.36
C LYS A 298 5.07 5.97 -2.48
N LYS A 299 4.37 6.94 -3.07
CA LYS A 299 4.84 8.32 -3.26
C LYS A 299 5.27 8.96 -1.95
N TYR A 300 4.43 8.83 -0.91
CA TYR A 300 4.71 9.45 0.37
C TYR A 300 5.87 8.77 1.13
N ARG A 301 5.85 7.43 1.24
CA ARG A 301 6.82 6.68 2.06
C ARG A 301 8.17 6.43 1.39
N TYR A 302 8.27 6.65 0.08
CA TYR A 302 9.54 6.54 -0.64
C TYR A 302 10.46 7.71 -0.31
N ILE A 303 9.91 8.92 -0.21
CA ILE A 303 10.67 10.15 0.02
C ILE A 303 10.73 10.48 1.51
N ASN A 304 9.69 10.14 2.29
CA ASN A 304 9.59 10.59 3.68
C ASN A 304 9.81 9.47 4.72
N PRO A 305 10.52 9.76 5.83
CA PRO A 305 11.35 10.95 6.06
C PRO A 305 12.71 10.84 5.36
N LYS A 306 13.06 11.84 4.53
CA LYS A 306 14.28 11.83 3.70
C LYS A 306 15.54 11.85 4.56
N ASN A 307 15.55 12.70 5.58
CA ASN A 307 16.71 12.92 6.44
C ASN A 307 17.11 11.64 7.18
N GLU A 308 16.16 10.90 7.77
CA GLU A 308 16.45 9.61 8.41
C GLU A 308 17.04 8.60 7.42
N ALA A 309 16.48 8.52 6.22
CA ALA A 309 16.97 7.62 5.19
C ALA A 309 18.39 7.99 4.72
N GLN A 310 18.69 9.30 4.63
CA GLN A 310 20.02 9.79 4.30
C GLN A 310 21.04 9.51 5.41
N ASP A 311 20.68 9.78 6.67
CA ASP A 311 21.55 9.52 7.82
C ASP A 311 21.86 8.01 7.95
N MET A 312 20.84 7.15 7.84
CA MET A 312 21.04 5.70 7.78
C MET A 312 21.96 5.26 6.63
N HIS A 313 21.81 5.85 5.45
CA HIS A 313 22.64 5.55 4.28
C HIS A 313 24.11 5.94 4.51
N GLN A 314 24.34 7.14 5.04
CA GLN A 314 25.66 7.65 5.40
C GLN A 314 26.32 6.80 6.49
N ALA A 315 25.58 6.47 7.56
CA ALA A 315 26.06 5.65 8.66
C ALA A 315 26.52 4.25 8.18
N LEU A 316 25.82 3.64 7.21
CA LEU A 316 26.24 2.37 6.61
C LEU A 316 27.56 2.48 5.84
N HIS A 317 27.78 3.59 5.12
CA HIS A 317 29.04 3.82 4.39
C HIS A 317 30.20 4.08 5.34
N GLN A 318 29.97 4.90 6.37
CA GLN A 318 30.99 5.30 7.34
C GLN A 318 31.22 4.23 8.42
N ARG A 319 30.38 3.19 8.47
CA ARG A 319 30.37 2.15 9.52
C ARG A 319 30.22 2.76 10.92
N THR A 320 29.39 3.79 11.00
CA THR A 320 29.02 4.51 12.22
C THR A 320 27.56 4.24 12.55
N THR A 321 27.11 4.74 13.70
CA THR A 321 25.72 4.73 14.13
C THR A 321 25.00 5.96 13.55
N PRO A 322 23.74 5.83 13.07
CA PRO A 322 22.87 6.97 12.77
C PRO A 322 22.77 7.95 13.94
N SER A 323 22.57 9.23 13.63
CA SER A 323 22.58 10.33 14.60
C SER A 323 21.20 10.67 15.19
N PHE A 324 20.11 10.31 14.52
CA PHE A 324 18.76 10.64 15.00
C PHE A 324 18.40 9.90 16.29
N THR A 325 17.65 10.55 17.19
CA THR A 325 17.21 9.95 18.46
C THR A 325 15.87 9.22 18.34
N GLU A 326 15.08 9.51 17.32
CA GLU A 326 13.73 8.98 17.11
C GLU A 326 13.56 8.44 15.68
N LEU A 327 12.78 7.36 15.53
CA LEU A 327 12.44 6.81 14.20
C LEU A 327 11.02 7.23 13.77
N THR A 328 10.90 8.39 13.14
CA THR A 328 9.62 8.98 12.68
C THR A 328 8.86 8.03 11.75
N LYS A 329 9.55 7.28 10.87
CA LYS A 329 8.86 6.34 9.96
C LYS A 329 8.08 5.25 10.71
N ALA A 330 8.43 4.97 11.96
CA ALA A 330 7.79 3.99 12.84
C ALA A 330 6.33 4.33 13.17
N GLN A 331 5.88 5.56 12.90
CA GLN A 331 4.46 5.95 13.00
C GLN A 331 3.55 5.12 12.05
N PHE A 332 4.10 4.53 10.97
CA PHE A 332 3.41 3.56 10.12
C PHE A 332 3.49 2.09 10.63
N GLY A 333 3.86 1.91 11.90
CA GLY A 333 4.01 0.62 12.56
C GLY A 333 5.33 -0.11 12.30
N LEU A 334 5.52 -1.22 13.02
CA LEU A 334 6.71 -2.08 12.95
C LEU A 334 6.34 -3.50 12.44
N PRO A 335 7.31 -4.27 11.89
CA PRO A 335 8.68 -3.87 11.58
C PRO A 335 8.80 -3.02 10.31
N ILE A 336 9.84 -2.20 10.23
CA ILE A 336 10.19 -1.42 9.03
C ILE A 336 11.48 -1.98 8.43
N ILE A 337 11.51 -2.06 7.10
CA ILE A 337 12.66 -2.53 6.35
C ILE A 337 13.18 -1.39 5.49
N TYR A 338 14.47 -1.06 5.65
CA TYR A 338 15.22 -0.17 4.77
C TYR A 338 16.17 -0.99 3.91
N ASN A 339 16.20 -0.69 2.62
CA ASN A 339 17.12 -1.27 1.65
C ASN A 339 17.77 -0.12 0.88
N PHE A 340 19.09 -0.08 0.88
CA PHE A 340 19.86 0.99 0.27
C PHE A 340 20.72 0.48 -0.88
N ARG A 341 20.80 1.29 -1.94
CA ARG A 341 21.64 1.05 -3.13
C ARG A 341 23.00 1.71 -2.96
N GLY A 342 24.04 1.12 -3.55
CA GLY A 342 25.39 1.68 -3.53
C GLY A 342 25.48 2.94 -4.39
N GLU A 343 26.46 3.82 -4.12
CA GLU A 343 26.64 5.09 -4.85
C GLU A 343 26.83 4.89 -6.36
N ARG A 344 27.55 3.82 -6.74
CA ARG A 344 27.86 3.51 -8.15
C ARG A 344 26.69 2.99 -8.97
N GLU A 345 25.52 2.81 -8.36
CA GLU A 345 24.35 2.18 -9.00
C GLU A 345 23.22 3.15 -9.33
N PHE A 346 23.39 4.43 -9.01
CA PHE A 346 22.47 5.46 -9.46
C PHE A 346 22.74 5.75 -10.95
N GLY A 347 21.76 5.45 -11.80
CA GLY A 347 21.82 5.74 -13.24
C GLY A 347 22.38 4.61 -14.13
N THR A 348 22.84 3.50 -13.55
CA THR A 348 23.31 2.34 -14.32
C THR A 348 22.13 1.44 -14.74
N PRO A 349 21.95 1.11 -16.03
CA PRO A 349 20.96 0.11 -16.44
C PRO A 349 21.33 -1.27 -15.87
N GLY A 350 20.49 -1.85 -15.02
CA GLY A 350 20.75 -3.16 -14.41
C GLY A 350 19.88 -3.48 -13.20
N ILE A 351 20.05 -4.69 -12.64
CA ILE A 351 19.43 -5.06 -11.36
C ILE A 351 20.19 -4.30 -10.27
N PRO A 352 19.54 -3.38 -9.54
CA PRO A 352 20.21 -2.65 -8.47
C PRO A 352 20.58 -3.62 -7.35
N SER A 353 21.83 -3.58 -6.90
CA SER A 353 22.29 -4.37 -5.77
C SER A 353 22.10 -3.60 -4.46
N ILE A 354 21.52 -4.28 -3.47
CA ILE A 354 21.37 -3.70 -2.13
C ILE A 354 22.71 -3.84 -1.41
N PHE A 355 23.42 -2.73 -1.20
CA PHE A 355 24.71 -2.76 -0.50
C PHE A 355 24.53 -2.91 1.01
N GLY A 356 23.46 -2.36 1.57
CA GLY A 356 23.15 -2.36 3.00
C GLY A 356 21.69 -2.00 3.29
N GLY A 357 21.31 -2.00 4.56
CA GLY A 357 19.95 -1.72 4.98
C GLY A 357 19.75 -1.88 6.47
N TYR A 358 18.52 -1.65 6.94
CA TYR A 358 18.14 -1.83 8.33
C TYR A 358 16.83 -2.60 8.46
N THR A 359 16.61 -3.19 9.62
CA THR A 359 15.30 -3.69 10.06
C THR A 359 15.00 -3.12 11.44
N ALA A 360 13.91 -2.36 11.55
CA ALA A 360 13.46 -1.73 12.79
C ALA A 360 12.52 -2.67 13.56
N GLN A 361 12.77 -2.87 14.85
CA GLN A 361 11.98 -3.72 15.75
C GLN A 361 11.94 -3.12 17.16
N GLY A 362 10.84 -3.33 17.90
CA GLY A 362 10.81 -2.99 19.31
C GLY A 362 11.73 -3.89 20.13
N VAL A 363 12.38 -3.34 21.16
CA VAL A 363 13.25 -4.06 22.10
C VAL A 363 13.07 -3.54 23.52
N VAL A 364 13.27 -4.42 24.51
CA VAL A 364 13.50 -4.02 25.91
C VAL A 364 14.96 -3.60 26.04
N TYR A 365 15.21 -2.34 26.36
CA TYR A 365 16.55 -1.75 26.42
C TYR A 365 16.95 -1.46 27.87
N ASP A 366 18.01 -2.12 28.36
CA ASP A 366 18.51 -1.98 29.74
C ASP A 366 19.68 -1.00 29.88
N GLY A 367 20.01 -0.26 28.80
CA GLY A 367 21.14 0.68 28.80
C GLY A 367 22.51 0.07 28.51
N THR A 368 22.63 -1.26 28.56
CA THR A 368 23.94 -1.95 28.49
C THR A 368 24.14 -2.75 27.19
N ARG A 369 23.04 -3.14 26.53
CA ARG A 369 23.07 -4.00 25.34
C ARG A 369 22.95 -3.23 24.04
N HIS A 370 23.79 -3.57 23.06
CA HIS A 370 23.75 -2.98 21.72
C HIS A 370 23.37 -3.97 20.62
N ASP A 371 23.22 -5.26 20.95
CA ASP A 371 22.72 -6.31 20.07
C ASP A 371 21.57 -7.11 20.74
N PHE A 372 20.50 -7.34 19.98
CA PHE A 372 19.28 -8.01 20.40
C PHE A 372 18.94 -9.21 19.51
N ALA A 373 19.91 -9.72 18.73
CA ALA A 373 19.69 -10.78 17.74
C ALA A 373 19.04 -12.07 18.30
N ASP A 374 19.34 -12.42 19.55
CA ASP A 374 18.83 -13.64 20.20
C ASP A 374 17.42 -13.47 20.78
N LYS A 375 16.95 -12.24 20.97
CA LYS A 375 15.59 -11.94 21.43
C LYS A 375 14.69 -11.70 20.21
N LYS A 376 14.15 -12.78 19.65
CA LYS A 376 12.89 -12.66 18.90
C LYS A 376 11.86 -12.14 19.91
N ASN A 377 11.34 -10.93 19.67
CA ASN A 377 10.21 -10.30 20.37
C ASN A 377 10.62 -9.30 21.46
N ALA A 378 10.62 -8.01 21.12
CA ALA A 378 9.70 -7.15 21.84
C ALA A 378 8.56 -6.74 20.90
N ASP A 379 7.48 -6.24 21.49
CA ASP A 379 6.16 -6.19 20.89
C ASP A 379 6.16 -5.57 19.49
N ARG A 380 5.66 -6.35 18.51
CA ARG A 380 5.40 -5.83 17.16
C ARG A 380 4.06 -5.13 17.19
N ARG A 381 4.03 -3.81 17.33
CA ARG A 381 2.78 -3.09 17.16
C ARG A 381 2.49 -2.82 15.68
N ALA A 382 1.30 -3.27 15.30
CA ALA A 382 0.64 -2.93 14.07
C ALA A 382 0.43 -1.41 13.94
N SER A 383 0.76 -0.82 12.78
CA SER A 383 0.25 0.49 12.34
C SER A 383 -1.20 0.75 12.79
N PRO A 384 -1.47 1.88 13.48
CA PRO A 384 -2.82 2.34 13.82
C PRO A 384 -3.57 2.92 12.61
N LEU A 385 -2.88 3.15 11.51
CA LEU A 385 -3.47 3.45 10.21
C LEU A 385 -4.01 2.17 9.56
N LEU A 386 -5.31 2.12 9.35
CA LEU A 386 -6.07 1.04 8.72
C LEU A 386 -6.69 1.59 7.43
N ILE A 387 -6.51 0.87 6.32
CA ILE A 387 -7.06 1.27 5.03
C ILE A 387 -7.78 0.07 4.42
N SER A 388 -9.05 0.25 4.03
CA SER A 388 -9.84 -0.72 3.28
C SER A 388 -10.23 -0.15 1.91
N CYS A 389 -10.44 -1.02 0.93
CA CYS A 389 -10.74 -0.64 -0.45
C CYS A 389 -11.96 -1.40 -0.95
N HIS A 390 -12.94 -0.66 -1.45
CA HIS A 390 -14.30 -1.12 -1.67
C HIS A 390 -14.83 -0.66 -3.02
N GLN A 391 -15.99 -1.20 -3.36
CA GLN A 391 -16.72 -0.85 -4.58
C GLN A 391 -18.13 -0.38 -4.19
N TRP A 392 -18.54 0.76 -4.74
CA TRP A 392 -19.90 1.28 -4.58
C TRP A 392 -20.88 0.57 -5.53
N THR A 393 -22.18 0.83 -5.34
CA THR A 393 -23.28 0.19 -6.08
C THR A 393 -23.22 0.45 -7.59
N ASP A 394 -22.65 1.58 -8.04
CA ASP A 394 -22.44 1.90 -9.47
C ASP A 394 -21.08 1.44 -10.01
N GLY A 395 -20.38 0.61 -9.26
CA GLY A 395 -19.09 0.04 -9.64
C GLY A 395 -17.89 0.96 -9.40
N ARG A 396 -18.06 2.18 -8.87
CA ARG A 396 -16.92 3.05 -8.56
C ARG A 396 -16.11 2.54 -7.36
N GLY A 397 -14.78 2.66 -7.44
CA GLY A 397 -13.90 2.34 -6.32
C GLY A 397 -13.91 3.44 -5.24
N TYR A 398 -13.85 3.04 -3.96
CA TYR A 398 -13.60 3.97 -2.86
C TYR A 398 -12.71 3.31 -1.80
N ALA A 399 -12.00 4.13 -1.02
CA ALA A 399 -11.21 3.69 0.11
C ALA A 399 -11.74 4.29 1.41
N VAL A 400 -11.56 3.59 2.52
CA VAL A 400 -11.81 4.11 3.86
C VAL A 400 -10.48 4.12 4.60
N ILE A 401 -10.12 5.26 5.17
CA ILE A 401 -8.94 5.44 6.00
C ILE A 401 -9.41 5.63 7.44
N CYS A 402 -9.00 4.72 8.32
CA CYS A 402 -9.16 4.89 9.76
C CYS A 402 -7.77 5.12 10.38
N HIS A 403 -7.66 6.12 11.25
CA HIS A 403 -6.47 6.37 12.03
C HIS A 403 -6.85 6.38 13.51
N PHE A 404 -6.42 5.35 14.24
CA PHE A 404 -6.73 5.14 15.66
C PHE A 404 -5.42 5.17 16.49
N PRO A 405 -4.88 6.37 16.79
CA PRO A 405 -3.63 6.54 17.52
C PRO A 405 -3.60 5.75 18.83
N ALA A 406 -2.47 5.12 19.12
CA ALA A 406 -2.21 4.40 20.36
C ALA A 406 -0.69 4.15 20.51
N PRO A 407 -0.09 4.13 21.71
CA PRO A 407 1.36 4.09 21.90
C PRO A 407 2.06 3.00 21.07
N LEU A 408 3.10 3.32 20.31
CA LEU A 408 3.72 2.36 19.39
C LEU A 408 4.35 1.15 20.12
N LEU A 409 4.98 1.39 21.26
CA LEU A 409 5.59 0.37 22.09
C LEU A 409 5.12 0.56 23.55
N PRO A 410 5.17 -0.48 24.38
CA PRO A 410 4.98 -0.33 25.83
C PRO A 410 6.02 0.61 26.44
N ASP A 411 5.68 1.19 27.59
CA ASP A 411 6.54 2.12 28.31
C ASP A 411 7.94 1.53 28.56
N GLY A 412 8.97 2.33 28.32
CA GLY A 412 10.38 1.96 28.48
C GLY A 412 10.97 1.07 27.36
N GLN A 413 10.17 0.60 26.40
CA GLN A 413 10.70 -0.09 25.22
C GLN A 413 11.20 0.90 24.16
N LYS A 414 12.26 0.50 23.45
CA LYS A 414 12.91 1.30 22.39
C LYS A 414 12.83 0.60 21.04
N ILE A 415 13.21 1.32 19.99
CA ILE A 415 13.35 0.75 18.64
C ILE A 415 14.82 0.43 18.37
N TRP A 416 15.09 -0.84 18.09
CA TRP A 416 16.37 -1.28 17.57
C TRP A 416 16.38 -1.31 16.05
N LEU A 417 17.32 -0.59 15.45
CA LEU A 417 17.65 -0.66 14.03
C LEU A 417 18.78 -1.65 13.81
N LYS A 418 18.41 -2.85 13.37
CA LYS A 418 19.37 -3.89 13.00
C LYS A 418 19.93 -3.63 11.60
N ALA A 419 21.20 -3.23 11.48
CA ALA A 419 21.89 -3.14 10.19
C ALA A 419 21.95 -4.54 9.52
N LYS A 420 21.80 -4.58 8.19
CA LYS A 420 21.88 -5.80 7.38
C LYS A 420 23.32 -5.98 6.88
N LYS A 421 23.90 -7.18 7.08
CA LYS A 421 25.33 -7.58 6.89
C LYS A 421 26.20 -7.34 8.13
N ASP A 422 27.46 -7.80 8.11
CA ASP A 422 28.45 -7.71 9.19
C ASP A 422 28.93 -6.27 9.47
N TYR A 423 27.99 -5.37 9.75
CA TYR A 423 28.23 -4.01 10.23
C TYR A 423 27.65 -3.80 11.65
N PRO A 424 28.08 -4.55 12.68
CA PRO A 424 27.52 -4.40 14.03
C PRO A 424 27.64 -2.98 14.60
N LYS A 425 28.69 -2.25 14.20
CA LYS A 425 28.92 -0.85 14.61
C LYS A 425 27.85 0.12 14.10
N SER A 426 27.05 -0.29 13.11
CA SER A 426 25.94 0.52 12.59
C SER A 426 24.61 0.20 13.24
N HIS A 427 24.53 -0.71 14.22
CA HIS A 427 23.33 -0.86 15.03
C HIS A 427 22.98 0.45 15.73
N HIS A 428 21.68 0.70 15.88
CA HIS A 428 21.19 1.88 16.58
C HIS A 428 19.99 1.54 17.47
N VAL A 429 19.91 2.21 18.60
CA VAL A 429 18.74 2.17 19.49
C VAL A 429 18.20 3.58 19.59
N CYS A 430 16.93 3.75 19.24
CA CYS A 430 16.25 5.03 19.16
C CYS A 430 14.90 4.96 19.87
N GLU A 431 14.38 6.12 20.27
CA GLU A 431 13.07 6.23 20.91
C GLU A 431 11.94 5.99 19.89
N PRO A 432 10.80 5.42 20.32
CA PRO A 432 9.59 5.43 19.52
C PRO A 432 9.12 6.87 19.29
N PRO A 433 8.51 7.17 18.14
CA PRO A 433 7.98 8.51 17.88
C PRO A 433 6.89 8.85 18.90
N PRO A 434 6.88 10.08 19.46
CA PRO A 434 5.96 10.46 20.54
C PRO A 434 4.54 10.75 20.05
N ALA A 435 4.36 10.92 18.74
CA ALA A 435 3.08 11.26 18.11
C ALA A 435 3.01 10.75 16.67
N TYR A 436 1.89 11.04 15.99
CA TYR A 436 1.57 10.53 14.64
C TYR A 436 1.62 11.60 13.52
N ALA A 437 2.41 12.67 13.70
CA ALA A 437 2.48 13.80 12.76
C ALA A 437 2.82 13.41 11.31
N LEU A 438 3.64 12.38 11.06
CA LEU A 438 3.94 11.87 9.73
C LEU A 438 2.74 11.15 9.10
N VAL A 439 1.95 10.45 9.90
CA VAL A 439 0.68 9.85 9.44
C VAL A 439 -0.37 10.94 9.21
N ASP A 440 -0.41 11.96 10.05
CA ASP A 440 -1.29 13.11 9.86
C ASP A 440 -0.97 13.87 8.58
N ALA A 441 0.32 14.15 8.33
CA ALA A 441 0.76 14.77 7.10
C ALA A 441 0.49 13.88 5.87
N PHE A 442 0.52 12.55 6.00
CA PHE A 442 0.08 11.64 4.94
C PHE A 442 -1.42 11.82 4.64
N ILE A 443 -2.26 11.83 5.68
CA ILE A 443 -3.72 12.00 5.55
C ILE A 443 -4.06 13.40 5.01
N GLN A 444 -3.47 14.47 5.57
CA GLN A 444 -3.64 15.84 5.06
C GLN A 444 -3.11 15.98 3.62
N GLY A 445 -2.02 15.30 3.28
CA GLY A 445 -1.48 15.25 1.93
C GLY A 445 -2.50 14.72 0.93
N THR A 446 -3.37 13.80 1.36
CA THR A 446 -4.48 13.31 0.51
C THR A 446 -5.48 14.41 0.16
N ASP A 447 -5.67 15.41 1.02
CA ASP A 447 -6.56 16.55 0.78
C ASP A 447 -5.98 17.49 -0.29
N LYS A 448 -4.67 17.73 -0.26
CA LYS A 448 -3.97 18.69 -1.13
C LYS A 448 -3.47 18.09 -2.44
N SER A 449 -3.16 16.80 -2.44
CA SER A 449 -2.47 16.14 -3.54
C SER A 449 -3.26 14.97 -4.14
N LEU A 450 -4.57 14.91 -3.87
CA LEU A 450 -5.55 13.98 -4.45
C LEU A 450 -4.99 13.35 -5.74
N ASP A 451 -4.38 12.17 -5.57
CA ASP A 451 -3.71 11.47 -6.68
C ASP A 451 -4.77 11.18 -7.74
N LYS A 452 -4.41 10.93 -9.00
CA LYS A 452 -5.39 10.77 -10.10
C LYS A 452 -6.51 9.75 -9.79
N GLY A 453 -6.29 8.83 -8.84
CA GLY A 453 -7.28 7.87 -8.36
C GLY A 453 -8.32 8.35 -7.33
N PHE A 454 -8.10 9.47 -6.63
CA PHE A 454 -9.05 10.05 -5.65
C PHE A 454 -9.24 11.53 -5.92
N ALA A 455 -10.48 12.03 -5.88
CA ALA A 455 -10.76 13.47 -6.10
C ALA A 455 -11.67 14.08 -5.00
N ARG A 456 -12.09 13.27 -4.03
CA ARG A 456 -12.88 13.68 -2.87
C ARG A 456 -12.35 13.00 -1.61
N LEU A 457 -12.21 13.78 -0.56
CA LEU A 457 -11.92 13.34 0.81
C LEU A 457 -13.09 13.74 1.71
N ALA A 458 -13.92 12.77 2.08
CA ALA A 458 -15.04 12.98 2.99
C ALA A 458 -14.65 12.60 4.42
N ARG A 459 -14.77 13.54 5.34
CA ARG A 459 -14.36 13.37 6.74
C ARG A 459 -15.57 12.97 7.57
N LEU A 460 -15.62 11.71 8.02
CA LEU A 460 -16.74 11.20 8.82
C LEU A 460 -16.54 11.53 10.30
N TRP A 461 -15.31 11.31 10.79
CA TRP A 461 -14.86 11.70 12.13
C TRP A 461 -13.46 12.29 12.03
N THR A 462 -13.21 13.36 12.79
CA THR A 462 -11.96 14.11 12.77
C THR A 462 -11.38 14.24 14.18
N ARG A 463 -10.05 14.42 14.25
CA ARG A 463 -9.34 14.77 15.46
C ARG A 463 -9.03 16.28 15.44
N PRO A 464 -9.44 17.06 16.47
CA PRO A 464 -9.01 18.45 16.61
C PRO A 464 -7.48 18.55 16.61
N GLY A 465 -6.93 19.50 15.85
CA GLY A 465 -5.47 19.68 15.69
C GLY A 465 -4.85 18.93 14.51
N ALA A 466 -5.51 17.91 13.95
CA ALA A 466 -5.08 17.27 12.70
C ALA A 466 -5.25 18.17 11.46
N ALA A 467 -5.78 19.39 11.61
CA ALA A 467 -5.90 20.41 10.58
C ALA A 467 -5.13 21.72 10.89
N GLY A 468 -4.29 21.77 11.94
CA GLY A 468 -3.73 23.04 12.41
C GLY A 468 -2.39 22.93 13.12
N ALA A 469 -1.31 22.84 12.34
CA ALA A 469 0.02 23.32 12.70
C ALA A 469 0.79 23.63 11.40
N ALA A 470 0.32 24.63 10.66
CA ALA A 470 1.20 25.39 9.79
C ALA A 470 2.10 26.24 10.70
N GLY A 471 3.12 25.60 11.29
CA GLY A 471 4.31 26.34 11.70
C GLY A 471 4.94 26.95 10.44
N PRO A 472 5.57 28.13 10.52
CA PRO A 472 6.18 28.74 9.35
C PRO A 472 7.18 27.74 8.78
N THR A 473 6.90 27.24 7.57
CA THR A 473 7.91 26.61 6.73
C THR A 473 8.96 27.69 6.46
N SER A 474 9.95 27.76 7.32
CA SER A 474 11.19 28.45 7.03
C SER A 474 11.78 27.80 5.78
N GLY A 475 11.67 28.49 4.65
CA GLY A 475 12.60 28.35 3.52
C GLY A 475 12.42 27.17 2.56
N ILE A 476 11.23 26.60 2.37
CA ILE A 476 10.98 25.82 1.15
C ILE A 476 10.42 26.78 0.10
N THR A 477 11.30 27.32 -0.74
CA THR A 477 10.91 28.01 -1.97
C THR A 477 9.92 27.12 -2.73
N LYS A 478 8.72 27.64 -2.95
CA LYS A 478 7.67 27.05 -3.80
C LYS A 478 8.37 26.53 -5.07
N PRO A 479 8.23 25.25 -5.45
CA PRO A 479 8.72 24.80 -6.75
C PRO A 479 8.06 25.69 -7.82
N PRO A 480 8.79 26.05 -8.88
CA PRO A 480 8.25 26.90 -9.93
C PRO A 480 6.96 26.29 -10.48
N PRO A 481 5.99 27.12 -10.90
CA PRO A 481 4.76 26.63 -11.51
C PRO A 481 5.11 25.66 -12.65
N PRO A 482 4.31 24.58 -12.84
CA PRO A 482 4.55 23.65 -13.93
C PRO A 482 4.59 24.40 -15.26
N PRO A 483 5.47 24.01 -16.19
CA PRO A 483 5.55 24.67 -17.49
C PRO A 483 4.19 24.62 -18.20
N PRO A 484 3.84 25.65 -18.99
CA PRO A 484 2.59 25.67 -19.75
C PRO A 484 2.51 24.44 -20.66
N PRO A 485 1.30 23.89 -20.92
CA PRO A 485 1.14 22.73 -21.80
C PRO A 485 1.56 23.07 -23.25
N PRO A 486 2.06 22.09 -24.02
CA PRO A 486 2.47 22.30 -25.41
C PRO A 486 1.28 22.72 -26.29
N PRO A 487 1.48 23.66 -27.25
CA PRO A 487 0.44 24.07 -28.19
C PRO A 487 -0.15 22.93 -29.03
N ALA A 488 -1.41 23.07 -29.45
CA ALA A 488 -2.07 22.12 -30.35
C ALA A 488 -1.50 22.15 -31.77
N ASP A 489 -1.12 23.35 -32.26
CA ASP A 489 -0.54 23.54 -33.59
C ASP A 489 0.86 22.88 -33.72
N PRO A 490 1.10 22.04 -34.74
CA PRO A 490 2.37 21.32 -34.89
C PRO A 490 3.60 22.21 -34.99
N GLN A 491 3.51 23.35 -35.69
CA GLN A 491 4.62 24.28 -35.85
C GLN A 491 4.93 25.02 -34.54
N ALA A 492 3.91 25.51 -33.85
CA ALA A 492 4.02 26.12 -32.53
C ALA A 492 4.52 25.12 -31.48
N ARG A 493 4.13 23.85 -31.56
CA ARG A 493 4.60 22.78 -30.67
C ARG A 493 6.10 22.50 -30.85
N LYS A 494 6.59 22.43 -32.08
CA LYS A 494 8.03 22.29 -32.36
C LYS A 494 8.84 23.46 -31.79
N ARG A 495 8.37 24.69 -31.97
CA ARG A 495 8.99 25.90 -31.40
C ARG A 495 8.97 25.88 -29.87
N PHE A 496 7.83 25.54 -29.27
CA PHE A 496 7.66 25.43 -27.82
C PHE A 496 8.71 24.50 -27.19
N TYR A 497 8.93 23.32 -27.77
CA TYR A 497 9.90 22.37 -27.24
C TYR A 497 11.36 22.84 -27.42
N LEU A 498 11.68 23.50 -28.53
CA LEU A 498 13.02 24.07 -28.75
C LEU A 498 13.31 25.26 -27.83
N GLN A 499 12.32 26.11 -27.55
CA GLN A 499 12.46 27.25 -26.63
C GLN A 499 12.61 26.79 -25.16
N GLN A 500 12.01 25.66 -24.78
CA GLN A 500 12.15 25.12 -23.42
C GLN A 500 13.37 24.21 -23.23
N ALA A 501 14.06 23.84 -24.30
CA ALA A 501 15.24 23.00 -24.23
C ALA A 501 16.39 23.75 -23.53
N LYS A 502 16.90 23.20 -22.42
CA LYS A 502 18.04 23.78 -21.69
C LYS A 502 19.30 23.73 -22.55
N THR A 503 20.14 24.75 -22.43
CA THR A 503 21.49 24.76 -23.01
C THR A 503 22.27 23.53 -22.56
N ARG A 504 22.93 22.85 -23.51
CA ARG A 504 23.71 21.65 -23.23
C ARG A 504 25.11 22.00 -22.74
N ALA A 505 25.70 21.11 -21.93
CA ALA A 505 27.08 21.24 -21.46
C ALA A 505 28.12 21.08 -22.58
N ASP A 506 27.77 20.45 -23.70
CA ASP A 506 28.63 20.23 -24.87
C ASP A 506 28.50 21.30 -25.97
N GLY A 507 27.67 22.33 -25.75
CA GLY A 507 27.52 23.46 -26.67
C GLY A 507 26.77 23.15 -27.98
N LEU A 508 26.32 21.92 -28.19
CA LEU A 508 25.58 21.56 -29.40
C LEU A 508 24.13 22.10 -29.37
N PRO A 509 23.59 22.58 -30.51
CA PRO A 509 22.22 23.06 -30.56
C PRO A 509 21.24 21.89 -30.46
N TRP A 510 20.12 22.13 -29.76
CA TRP A 510 18.99 21.22 -29.82
C TRP A 510 18.22 21.40 -31.12
N CYS A 511 17.75 20.28 -31.66
CA CYS A 511 16.84 20.20 -32.79
C CYS A 511 15.61 19.36 -32.39
N VAL A 512 14.52 19.52 -33.13
CA VAL A 512 13.36 18.62 -33.05
C VAL A 512 13.36 17.76 -34.29
N GLY A 513 13.47 16.45 -34.10
CA GLY A 513 13.28 15.49 -35.17
C GLY A 513 11.85 15.01 -35.22
N GLU A 514 11.36 14.84 -36.43
CA GLU A 514 10.01 14.36 -36.76
C GLU A 514 10.14 13.15 -37.68
N ILE A 515 9.52 12.03 -37.31
CA ILE A 515 9.49 10.85 -38.17
C ILE A 515 8.66 11.16 -39.42
N SER A 516 9.27 11.00 -40.60
CA SER A 516 8.66 11.34 -41.89
C SER A 516 8.22 10.14 -42.72
N GLY A 517 8.32 8.91 -42.18
CA GLY A 517 7.91 7.71 -42.89
C GLY A 517 8.27 6.41 -42.16
N PRO A 518 7.98 5.24 -42.78
CA PRO A 518 8.18 3.92 -42.17
C PRO A 518 9.67 3.57 -42.01
N PRO A 519 10.02 2.64 -41.09
CA PRO A 519 11.40 2.26 -40.84
C PRO A 519 11.97 1.44 -42.00
N GLN A 520 13.26 1.65 -42.27
CA GLN A 520 14.03 0.89 -43.25
C GLN A 520 15.01 -0.07 -42.56
N GLY A 521 15.16 -1.28 -43.09
CA GLY A 521 16.11 -2.31 -42.63
C GLY A 521 15.54 -3.37 -41.66
N GLN A 522 16.37 -4.35 -41.29
CA GLN A 522 15.97 -5.50 -40.45
C GLN A 522 15.80 -5.10 -38.96
N THR A 523 14.92 -5.82 -38.24
CA THR A 523 14.37 -5.52 -36.90
C THR A 523 15.32 -4.88 -35.87
N LYS A 524 16.58 -5.35 -35.73
CA LYS A 524 17.52 -4.79 -34.74
C LYS A 524 18.31 -3.55 -35.21
N LYS A 525 18.30 -3.23 -36.50
CA LYS A 525 19.04 -2.10 -37.12
C LYS A 525 18.11 -1.17 -37.90
N GLN A 526 16.82 -1.13 -37.56
CA GLN A 526 15.84 -0.26 -38.20
C GLN A 526 16.26 1.21 -38.08
N LYS A 527 16.21 1.92 -39.20
CA LYS A 527 16.41 3.36 -39.31
C LYS A 527 15.09 4.02 -39.68
N TRP A 528 14.66 5.02 -38.93
CA TRP A 528 13.48 5.82 -39.28
C TRP A 528 13.92 7.08 -40.00
N PRO A 529 13.35 7.41 -41.17
CA PRO A 529 13.60 8.67 -41.84
C PRO A 529 12.98 9.80 -41.02
N CYS A 530 13.70 10.92 -40.92
CA CYS A 530 13.30 12.05 -40.12
C CYS A 530 13.54 13.37 -40.85
N ILE A 531 12.65 14.33 -40.59
CA ILE A 531 12.85 15.76 -40.86
C ILE A 531 13.38 16.39 -39.58
N LEU A 532 14.39 17.26 -39.69
CA LEU A 532 15.03 17.90 -38.56
C LEU A 532 14.71 19.40 -38.58
N TRP A 533 14.25 19.93 -37.45
CA TRP A 533 13.86 21.33 -37.28
C TRP A 533 14.76 22.00 -36.24
N LYS A 534 15.20 23.22 -36.52
CA LYS A 534 15.96 24.07 -35.58
C LYS A 534 15.35 25.46 -35.46
N LEU A 535 15.75 26.21 -34.43
CA LEU A 535 15.45 27.62 -34.30
C LEU A 535 16.63 28.46 -34.81
N ALA A 536 16.32 29.46 -35.65
CA ALA A 536 17.20 30.58 -35.93
C ALA A 536 16.50 31.86 -35.50
N GLY A 537 16.88 32.39 -34.33
CA GLY A 537 16.03 33.34 -33.60
C GLY A 537 14.72 32.67 -33.20
N ASP A 538 13.58 33.30 -33.52
CA ASP A 538 12.23 32.76 -33.28
C ASP A 538 11.62 32.01 -34.48
N THR A 539 12.38 31.88 -35.57
CA THR A 539 11.92 31.22 -36.79
C THR A 539 12.33 29.75 -36.79
N LEU A 540 11.36 28.87 -37.02
CA LEU A 540 11.62 27.45 -37.20
C LEU A 540 12.12 27.20 -38.62
N ILE A 541 13.29 26.57 -38.75
CA ILE A 541 13.93 26.27 -40.03
C ILE A 541 14.13 24.76 -40.14
N GLU A 542 13.77 24.20 -41.29
CA GLU A 542 14.06 22.81 -41.63
C GLU A 542 15.53 22.66 -42.04
N GLU A 543 16.22 21.68 -41.46
CA GLU A 543 17.57 21.30 -41.84
C GLU A 543 17.55 20.45 -43.11
N PRO A 544 18.18 20.91 -44.20
CA PRO A 544 18.10 20.22 -45.48
C PRO A 544 18.67 18.80 -45.40
N GLY A 545 18.11 17.88 -46.19
CA GLY A 545 18.58 16.49 -46.31
C GLY A 545 17.83 15.48 -45.42
N THR A 546 18.01 14.19 -45.72
CA THR A 546 17.32 13.11 -45.00
C THR A 546 18.11 12.70 -43.76
N TRP A 547 17.47 12.77 -42.59
CA TRP A 547 18.04 12.37 -41.31
C TRP A 547 17.52 11.00 -40.88
N TRP A 548 18.30 10.30 -40.05
CA TRP A 548 17.95 8.95 -39.61
C TRP A 548 18.01 8.79 -38.09
N LEU A 549 16.95 8.21 -37.52
CA LEU A 549 16.89 7.74 -36.13
C LEU A 549 17.13 6.22 -36.07
N ARG A 550 18.14 5.78 -35.31
CA ARG A 550 18.40 4.35 -35.05
C ARG A 550 17.64 3.86 -33.82
N VAL A 551 16.75 2.88 -33.99
CA VAL A 551 15.84 2.40 -32.94
C VAL A 551 16.56 1.80 -31.72
N ASP A 552 17.71 1.16 -31.94
CA ASP A 552 18.51 0.56 -30.87
C ASP A 552 19.07 1.60 -29.88
N LYS A 553 19.14 2.87 -30.30
CA LYS A 553 19.56 4.02 -29.49
C LYS A 553 18.42 4.73 -28.75
N VAL A 554 17.16 4.36 -29.01
CA VAL A 554 15.99 4.90 -28.28
C VAL A 554 15.92 4.27 -26.89
N GLN A 555 15.93 5.11 -25.86
CA GLN A 555 15.83 4.73 -24.45
C GLN A 555 14.71 5.53 -23.77
N PRO A 556 13.86 4.88 -22.96
CA PRO A 556 13.81 3.43 -22.66
C PRO A 556 13.29 2.57 -23.83
N PRO A 557 13.58 1.25 -23.88
CA PRO A 557 13.17 0.37 -24.99
C PRO A 557 11.65 0.27 -25.22
N SER A 558 10.86 0.58 -24.19
CA SER A 558 9.38 0.63 -24.26
C SER A 558 8.85 1.69 -25.22
N GLU A 559 9.64 2.70 -25.56
CA GLU A 559 9.23 3.79 -26.45
C GLU A 559 9.32 3.41 -27.93
N ARG A 560 10.05 2.34 -28.25
CA ARG A 560 10.22 1.87 -29.65
C ARG A 560 8.90 1.50 -30.31
N ALA A 561 7.95 0.97 -29.54
CA ALA A 561 6.63 0.58 -30.02
C ALA A 561 5.70 1.77 -30.33
N ARG A 562 6.11 3.00 -29.98
CA ARG A 562 5.34 4.22 -30.17
C ARG A 562 5.81 5.06 -31.37
N LEU A 563 6.92 4.68 -31.99
CA LEU A 563 7.44 5.38 -33.17
C LEU A 563 6.48 5.15 -34.35
N CYS A 564 5.92 6.24 -34.85
CA CYS A 564 5.14 6.30 -36.07
C CYS A 564 5.40 7.65 -36.78
N GLU A 565 4.92 7.79 -38.01
CA GLU A 565 4.97 9.06 -38.73
C GLU A 565 4.34 10.20 -37.91
N GLY A 566 5.02 11.35 -37.86
CA GLY A 566 4.63 12.50 -37.04
C GLY A 566 5.11 12.45 -35.58
N THR A 567 5.76 11.38 -35.14
CA THR A 567 6.37 11.33 -33.78
C THR A 567 7.48 12.39 -33.67
N LEU A 568 7.39 13.23 -32.63
CA LEU A 568 8.38 14.28 -32.34
C LEU A 568 9.32 13.87 -31.22
N PHE A 569 10.59 14.26 -31.37
CA PHE A 569 11.59 14.04 -30.35
C PHE A 569 12.62 15.17 -30.34
N LEU A 570 13.10 15.52 -29.15
CA LEU A 570 14.21 16.44 -29.00
C LEU A 570 15.51 15.67 -29.25
N CYS A 571 16.37 16.18 -30.11
CA CYS A 571 17.60 15.49 -30.54
C CYS A 571 18.71 16.46 -30.92
N THR A 572 19.88 15.91 -31.21
CA THR A 572 21.01 16.65 -31.77
C THR A 572 21.48 15.97 -33.05
N ASN A 573 22.08 16.74 -33.95
CA ASN A 573 22.86 16.17 -35.04
C ASN A 573 24.29 15.91 -34.53
N GLN A 574 24.89 14.79 -34.91
CA GLN A 574 26.33 14.60 -34.79
C GLN A 574 26.77 14.06 -36.14
N ALA A 575 27.54 14.86 -36.88
CA ALA A 575 28.26 14.34 -38.03
C ALA A 575 29.31 13.38 -37.50
N ASP A 576 29.04 12.07 -37.55
CA ASP A 576 30.00 11.06 -37.11
C ASP A 576 31.15 11.02 -38.13
N ALA A 577 32.21 11.80 -37.89
CA ALA A 577 33.38 11.93 -38.78
C ALA A 577 34.27 10.67 -38.84
N ARG A 578 33.72 9.48 -38.53
CA ARG A 578 34.48 8.22 -38.44
C ARG A 578 33.89 7.05 -39.23
N THR A 579 32.90 7.27 -40.08
CA THR A 579 32.44 6.23 -41.03
C THR A 579 32.40 6.76 -42.45
N GLU A 580 32.97 6.02 -43.40
CA GLU A 580 33.00 6.33 -44.84
C GLU A 580 31.61 6.50 -45.49
N ASN A 581 30.53 6.18 -44.78
CA ASN A 581 29.16 6.39 -45.24
C ASN A 581 28.62 7.76 -44.81
N LYS A 582 28.38 8.62 -45.80
CA LYS A 582 27.83 9.99 -45.77
C LYS A 582 26.37 10.11 -45.26
N GLU A 583 25.90 9.24 -44.37
CA GLU A 583 24.52 9.29 -43.87
C GLU A 583 24.41 10.17 -42.61
N ARG A 584 23.37 11.01 -42.55
CA ARG A 584 23.14 11.96 -41.45
C ARG A 584 22.30 11.32 -40.34
N TYR A 585 22.91 11.06 -39.19
CA TYR A 585 22.24 10.45 -38.04
C TYR A 585 21.97 11.47 -36.94
N LEU A 586 20.86 11.24 -36.25
CA LEU A 586 20.49 11.99 -35.07
C LEU A 586 21.01 11.26 -33.81
N TYR A 587 21.18 11.99 -32.70
CA TYR A 587 21.67 11.48 -31.41
C TYR A 587 20.94 12.17 -30.24
N SER A 588 21.15 11.67 -29.01
CA SER A 588 20.62 12.26 -27.76
C SER A 588 19.12 12.54 -27.78
N PHE A 589 18.32 11.50 -28.06
CA PHE A 589 16.89 11.64 -28.28
C PHE A 589 16.06 11.54 -27.01
N THR A 590 15.06 12.41 -26.87
CA THR A 590 14.01 12.28 -25.86
C THR A 590 12.66 12.51 -26.54
N HIS A 591 11.73 11.56 -26.40
CA HIS A 591 10.38 11.68 -26.95
C HIS A 591 9.66 12.90 -26.36
N LEU A 592 8.92 13.61 -27.22
CA LEU A 592 8.13 14.78 -26.83
C LEU A 592 6.64 14.41 -26.85
N PRO A 593 5.88 14.70 -25.78
CA PRO A 593 4.45 14.36 -25.68
C PRO A 593 3.54 15.05 -26.71
#